data_AF-A0A2V9CJ75-F1
#
_entry.id   AF-A0A2V9CJ75-F1
#
_cell.length_a   1.000
_cell.length_b   1.000
_cell.length_c   1.000
_cell.angle_alpha   90.00
_cell.angle_beta   90.00
_cell.angle_gamma   90.00
#
_symmetry.space_group_name_H-M   'P 1'
#
loop_
_entity.id
_entity.type
_entity.pdbx_description
1 polymer ?
#
loop_
_entity_poly.entity_id
_entity_poly.type
_entity_poly.pdbx_seq_one_letter_code
_entity_poly.pdbx_strand_id
1 'polypeptide(L)' 'MIVSNYAGSATSSAATLTVNVPPSITTQPASQTVTAGQTATFSVTATGTAPLNYQWQKNGAAISGATSSSYT' A
#
# COMPACT_ATOMS: atom_id res chain seq x y z
N MET A 1 -18.43 16.13 -22.18
CA MET A 1 -19.30 15.93 -23.36
C MET A 1 -19.88 17.27 -23.79
N ILE A 2 -20.12 17.50 -25.07
CA ILE A 2 -20.80 18.71 -25.56
C ILE A 2 -22.14 18.27 -26.12
N VAL A 3 -23.22 18.91 -25.68
CA VAL A 3 -24.56 18.75 -26.25
C VAL A 3 -24.92 20.06 -26.93
N SER A 4 -25.40 20.00 -28.18
CA SER A 4 -25.75 21.19 -28.96
C SER A 4 -27.11 21.05 -29.65
N ASN A 5 -27.74 22.20 -29.88
CA ASN A 5 -28.90 22.36 -30.76
C ASN A 5 -28.82 23.72 -31.47
N TYR A 6 -29.84 24.11 -32.23
CA TYR A 6 -29.87 25.37 -32.98
C TYR A 6 -29.71 26.62 -32.09
N ALA A 7 -30.05 26.54 -30.80
CA ALA A 7 -29.94 27.65 -29.86
C ALA A 7 -28.55 27.76 -29.18
N GLY A 8 -27.69 26.75 -29.30
CA GLY A 8 -26.33 26.79 -28.75
C GLY A 8 -25.79 25.43 -28.31
N SER A 9 -24.77 25.45 -27.45
CA SER A 9 -24.13 24.25 -26.91
C SER A 9 -23.78 24.38 -25.45
N ALA A 10 -23.85 23.28 -24.72
CA ALA A 10 -23.39 23.16 -23.35
C ALA A 10 -22.33 22.07 -23.24
N THR A 11 -21.23 22.38 -22.56
CA THR A 11 -20.18 21.42 -22.22
C THR A 11 -20.40 20.94 -20.80
N SER A 12 -20.40 19.62 -20.58
CA SER A 12 -20.42 19.07 -19.23
C SER A 12 -19.13 19.41 -18.50
N SER A 13 -19.20 19.50 -17.17
CA SER A 13 -18.02 19.51 -16.32
C SER A 13 -17.12 18.29 -16.60
N ALA A 14 -15.83 18.46 -16.38
CA ALA A 14 -14.89 17.34 -16.43
C ALA A 14 -15.17 16.35 -15.29
N ALA A 15 -15.08 15.05 -15.61
CA ALA A 15 -15.12 13.99 -14.60
C ALA A 15 -13.70 13.51 -14.32
N THR A 16 -13.40 13.18 -13.06
CA THR A 16 -12.14 12.56 -12.66
C THR A 16 -12.35 11.06 -12.48
N LEU A 17 -11.48 10.25 -13.10
CA LEU A 17 -11.38 8.82 -12.85
C LEU A 17 -10.19 8.54 -11.94
N THR A 18 -10.43 7.87 -10.82
CA THR A 18 -9.37 7.37 -9.93
C THR A 18 -9.34 5.85 -9.99
N VAL A 19 -8.16 5.29 -10.24
CA VAL A 19 -7.94 3.83 -10.22
C VAL A 19 -7.11 3.49 -8.99
N ASN A 20 -7.63 2.58 -8.17
CA ASN A 20 -6.94 2.11 -6.97
C ASN A 20 -6.27 0.76 -7.24
N VAL A 21 -5.03 0.62 -6.79
CA VAL A 21 -4.19 -0.58 -6.96
C VAL A 21 -4.05 -1.27 -5.59
N PRO A 22 -4.32 -2.58 -5.49
CA PRO A 22 -4.17 -3.30 -4.22
C PRO A 22 -2.71 -3.35 -3.76
N PRO A 23 -2.45 -3.48 -2.45
CA PRO A 23 -1.10 -3.67 -1.94
C PRO A 23 -0.45 -4.95 -2.47
N SER A 24 0.81 -4.85 -2.90
CA SER A 24 1.65 -5.98 -3.28
C SER A 24 3.07 -5.82 -2.74
N ILE A 25 3.58 -6.87 -2.10
CA ILE A 25 4.97 -6.91 -1.60
C ILE A 25 5.90 -7.17 -2.79
N THR A 26 6.80 -6.23 -3.06
CA THR A 26 7.81 -6.34 -4.12
C THR A 26 9.16 -6.81 -3.60
N THR A 27 9.45 -6.56 -2.31
CA THR A 27 10.63 -7.10 -1.62
C THR A 27 10.20 -7.82 -0.36
N GLN A 28 10.45 -9.12 -0.31
CA GLN A 28 10.15 -9.98 0.83
C GLN A 28 11.21 -9.82 1.94
N PRO A 29 10.85 -10.07 3.22
CA PRO A 29 11.83 -10.08 4.28
C PRO A 29 12.73 -11.32 4.13
N ALA A 30 14.04 -11.14 4.27
CA ALA A 30 14.99 -12.25 4.26
C ALA A 30 14.99 -12.99 5.61
N SER A 31 15.22 -14.30 5.58
CA SER A 31 15.49 -15.07 6.79
C SER A 31 16.80 -14.60 7.43
N GLN A 32 16.81 -14.48 8.76
CA GLN A 32 17.99 -14.10 9.52
C GLN A 32 18.29 -15.13 10.61
N THR A 33 19.58 -15.38 10.80
CA THR A 33 20.13 -16.13 11.94
C THR A 33 21.07 -15.19 12.68
N VAL A 34 20.78 -14.92 13.94
CA VAL A 34 21.58 -14.04 14.79
C VAL A 34 22.02 -14.77 16.05
N THR A 35 23.17 -14.39 16.60
CA THR A 35 23.63 -14.89 17.89
C THR A 35 22.66 -14.47 19.00
N ALA A 36 22.50 -15.30 20.02
CA ALA A 36 21.64 -14.98 21.16
C ALA A 36 22.02 -13.62 21.79
N GLY A 37 21.01 -12.79 22.06
CA GLY A 37 21.20 -11.43 22.57
C GLY A 37 21.38 -10.35 21.49
N GLN A 38 21.61 -10.73 20.23
CA GLN A 38 21.67 -9.78 19.11
C GLN A 38 20.28 -9.51 18.54
N THR A 39 20.15 -8.33 17.93
CA THR A 39 18.94 -7.87 17.25
C THR A 39 18.85 -8.41 15.82
N ALA A 40 17.66 -8.84 15.40
CA ALA A 40 17.35 -9.19 14.01
C ALA A 40 16.37 -8.15 13.44
N THR A 41 16.59 -7.71 12.20
CA THR A 41 15.73 -6.70 11.56
C THR A 41 15.16 -7.24 10.26
N PHE A 42 13.85 -7.20 10.13
CA PHE A 42 13.11 -7.57 8.92
C PHE A 42 12.53 -6.33 8.27
N SER A 43 12.55 -6.27 6.95
CA SER A 43 11.96 -5.16 6.18
C SER A 43 11.26 -5.68 4.93
N VAL A 44 10.24 -4.95 4.49
CA VAL A 44 9.53 -5.19 3.25
C VAL A 44 9.42 -3.91 2.41
N THR A 45 9.33 -4.08 1.10
CA THR A 45 8.88 -3.02 0.19
C THR A 45 7.53 -3.44 -0.36
N ALA A 46 6.53 -2.56 -0.25
CA ALA A 46 5.20 -2.77 -0.80
C ALA A 46 4.82 -1.62 -1.73
N THR A 47 4.00 -1.93 -2.73
CA THR A 47 3.43 -0.99 -3.70
C THR A 47 1.91 -1.09 -3.66
N GLY A 48 1.20 -0.07 -4.13
CA GLY A 48 -0.26 0.01 -4.11
C GLY A 48 -0.72 1.45 -3.92
N THR A 49 -2.02 1.70 -4.02
CA THR A 49 -2.56 3.04 -3.73
C THR A 49 -2.46 3.32 -2.24
N ALA A 50 -1.92 4.49 -1.88
CA ALA A 50 -1.75 4.91 -0.50
C ALA A 50 -3.11 5.24 0.19
N PRO A 51 -3.20 5.11 1.53
CA PRO A 51 -2.15 4.66 2.45
C PRO A 51 -1.99 3.13 2.47
N LEU A 52 -0.75 2.66 2.61
CA LEU A 52 -0.45 1.25 2.90
C LEU A 52 -0.37 1.05 4.42
N ASN A 53 -0.98 -0.02 4.91
CA ASN A 53 -0.97 -0.41 6.32
C ASN A 53 -0.21 -1.72 6.50
N TYR A 54 0.59 -1.84 7.55
CA TYR A 54 1.41 -3.02 7.83
C TYR A 54 1.00 -3.69 9.14
N GLN A 55 1.25 -4.99 9.24
CA GLN A 55 1.14 -5.75 10.49
C GLN A 55 2.08 -6.95 10.42
N TRP A 56 3.10 -6.97 11.30
CA TRP A 56 3.96 -8.15 11.44
C TRP A 56 3.28 -9.23 12.26
N GLN A 57 3.49 -10.49 11.89
CA GLN A 57 2.95 -11.64 12.58
C GLN A 57 4.05 -12.65 12.88
N LYS A 58 3.90 -13.35 14.00
CA LYS A 58 4.74 -14.49 14.37
C LYS A 58 3.84 -15.68 14.64
N ASN A 59 4.08 -16.78 13.93
CA ASN A 59 3.29 -18.02 14.06
C ASN A 59 1.77 -17.79 13.90
N GLY A 60 1.39 -16.89 12.98
CA GLY A 60 -0.02 -16.55 12.72
C GLY A 60 -0.67 -15.58 13.72
N ALA A 61 0.06 -15.09 14.73
CA ALA A 61 -0.42 -14.10 15.68
C ALA A 61 0.21 -12.72 15.40
N ALA A 62 -0.61 -11.67 15.48
CA ALA A 62 -0.15 -10.29 15.33
C ALA A 62 0.79 -9.88 16.47
N ILE A 63 1.90 -9.24 16.11
CA ILE A 63 2.79 -8.59 17.06
C ILE A 63 2.23 -7.20 17.34
N SER A 64 1.79 -6.96 18.57
CA SER A 64 1.18 -5.68 18.96
C SER A 64 2.10 -4.51 18.65
N GLY A 65 1.57 -3.50 17.95
CA GLY A 65 2.31 -2.28 17.59
C GLY A 65 3.28 -2.40 16.41
N ALA A 66 3.45 -3.59 15.82
CA ALA A 66 4.34 -3.79 14.69
C ALA A 66 3.66 -3.40 13.36
N THR A 67 3.42 -2.09 13.17
CA THR A 67 2.66 -1.53 12.03
C THR A 67 3.52 -0.75 11.02
N SER A 68 4.84 -0.94 11.08
CA SER A 68 5.82 -0.32 10.16
C SER A 68 6.27 -1.29 9.07
N SER A 69 6.84 -0.76 7.99
CA SER A 69 7.47 -1.57 6.91
C SER A 69 8.73 -2.33 7.36
N SER A 70 9.22 -2.06 8.57
CA SER A 70 10.32 -2.76 9.22
C SER A 70 9.96 -3.18 10.65
N TYR A 71 10.51 -4.30 11.10
CA TYR A 71 10.38 -4.82 12.46
C TYR A 71 11.74 -5.30 12.99
N THR A 72 12.00 -5.02 14.26
CA THR A 72 13.29 -5.20 14.94
C THR A 72 13.07 -5.81 16.32
#